data_AF-A0A7S2UNH4-F1
#
_entry.id   AF-A0A7S2UNH4-F1
#
_cell.length_a   1.000
_cell.length_b   1.000
_cell.length_c   1.000
_cell.angle_alpha   90.00
_cell.angle_beta   90.00
_cell.angle_gamma   90.00
#
_symmetry.space_group_name_H-M   'P 1'
#
loop_
_entity.id
_entity.type
_entity.pdbx_description
1 polymer ?
#
loop_
_entity_poly.entity_id
_entity_poly.type
_entity_poly.pdbx_seq_one_letter_code
_entity_poly.pdbx_strand_id
1 'polypeptide(L)'
;MDRVVPGVVTSHHLVDTISQANAEGQQVVVHYNQKQEEEDDVCTKLFVKRVDARKYAENKSWADLRRTLLYARTETRFYQEFLPKLNSASSSSSTSSSTIMP
;
A
#
# COMPACT_ATOMS: atom_id res chain seq x y z
N MET A 1 6.05 11.14 -4.40
CA MET A 1 5.30 9.88 -4.26
C MET A 1 4.05 10.03 -5.08
N ASP A 2 3.91 9.21 -6.11
CA ASP A 2 2.88 9.36 -7.12
C ASP A 2 1.49 9.20 -6.52
N ARG A 3 0.63 10.18 -6.79
CA ARG A 3 -0.78 10.16 -6.38
C ARG A 3 -1.47 9.05 -7.18
N VAL A 4 -2.07 8.07 -6.52
CA VAL A 4 -2.97 7.12 -7.18
C VAL A 4 -4.26 7.87 -7.50
N VAL A 5 -4.35 8.41 -8.71
CA VAL A 5 -5.59 8.96 -9.25
C VAL A 5 -6.56 7.79 -9.47
N PRO A 6 -7.85 7.90 -9.08
CA PRO A 6 -8.83 6.86 -9.37
C PRO A 6 -9.09 6.78 -10.88
N GLY A 7 -8.22 6.07 -11.59
CA GLY A 7 -8.37 5.72 -13.00
C GLY A 7 -9.00 4.33 -13.15
N VAL A 8 -9.60 4.06 -14.30
CA VAL A 8 -10.03 2.70 -14.65
C VAL A 8 -8.77 1.90 -14.95
N VAL A 9 -8.55 0.83 -14.19
CA VAL A 9 -7.43 -0.10 -14.42
C VAL A 9 -7.60 -0.74 -15.79
N THR A 10 -6.59 -0.60 -16.66
CA THR A 10 -6.59 -1.16 -18.01
C THR A 10 -5.92 -2.52 -18.05
N SER A 11 -4.80 -2.66 -17.34
CA SER A 11 -4.04 -3.90 -17.26
C SER A 11 -3.28 -3.97 -15.95
N HIS A 12 -2.92 -5.19 -15.57
CA HIS A 12 -2.00 -5.43 -14.48
C HIS A 12 -1.07 -6.58 -14.86
N HIS A 13 0.15 -6.56 -14.33
CA HIS A 13 1.05 -7.70 -14.41
C HIS A 13 1.76 -7.91 -13.08
N LEU A 14 2.03 -9.18 -12.78
CA LEU A 14 2.82 -9.55 -11.62
C LEU A 14 4.30 -9.35 -11.92
N VAL A 15 4.99 -8.69 -11.01
CA VAL A 15 6.44 -8.50 -11.07
C VAL A 15 7.15 -9.59 -10.28
N ASP A 16 6.66 -9.86 -9.07
CA ASP A 16 7.29 -10.80 -8.17
C ASP A 16 6.26 -11.45 -7.24
N THR A 17 6.58 -12.67 -6.79
CA THR A 17 5.80 -13.42 -5.81
C THR A 17 6.69 -13.82 -4.64
N ILE A 18 6.36 -13.31 -3.46
CA ILE A 18 7.04 -13.60 -2.21
C ILE A 18 6.22 -14.65 -1.45
N SER A 19 6.76 -15.85 -1.30
CA SER A 19 6.12 -16.92 -0.52
C SER A 19 6.67 -16.95 0.90
N GLN A 20 5.77 -17.01 1.88
CA GLN A 20 6.06 -17.25 3.28
C GLN A 20 5.20 -18.44 3.76
N ALA A 21 5.59 -19.08 4.87
CA ALA A 21 4.93 -20.30 5.37
C ALA A 21 3.40 -20.19 5.54
N ASN A 22 2.89 -18.98 5.73
CA ASN A 22 1.47 -18.68 6.00
C ASN A 22 0.93 -17.48 5.21
N ALA A 23 1.71 -16.94 4.27
CA ALA A 23 1.33 -15.76 3.52
C ALA A 23 1.97 -15.76 2.14
N GLU A 24 1.27 -15.16 1.19
CA GLU A 24 1.74 -14.94 -0.17
C GLU A 24 1.66 -13.43 -0.44
N GLY A 25 2.80 -12.83 -0.75
CA GLY A 25 2.91 -11.45 -1.22
C GLY A 25 3.06 -11.41 -2.73
N GLN A 26 2.41 -10.46 -3.38
CA GLN A 26 2.51 -10.23 -4.81
C GLN A 26 2.82 -8.76 -5.05
N GLN A 27 3.87 -8.49 -5.81
CA GLN A 27 4.12 -7.16 -6.34
C GLN A 27 3.40 -7.03 -7.67
N VAL A 28 2.47 -6.08 -7.76
CA VAL A 28 1.60 -5.88 -8.93
C VAL A 28 1.85 -4.49 -9.48
N VAL A 29 2.15 -4.40 -10.78
CA VAL A 29 2.13 -3.13 -11.50
C VAL A 29 0.78 -2.99 -12.16
N VAL A 30 0.11 -1.87 -11.90
CA VAL A 30 -1.22 -1.55 -12.41
C VAL A 30 -1.10 -0.37 -13.35
N HIS A 31 -1.60 -0.53 -14.58
CA HIS A 31 -1.72 0.54 -15.58
C HIS A 31 -3.14 1.10 -15.54
N TYR A 32 -3.26 2.42 -15.68
CA TYR A 32 -4.53 3.13 -15.62
C TYR A 32 -4.81 3.83 -16.95
N ASN A 33 -6.07 3.82 -17.39
CA ASN A 33 -6.51 4.70 -18.47
C ASN A 33 -6.71 6.10 -17.90
N GLN A 34 -5.87 7.07 -18.29
CA GLN A 34 -6.19 8.48 -18.11
C GLN A 34 -6.93 9.02 -19.33
N LYS A 35 -7.95 9.84 -19.07
CA LYS A 35 -8.73 10.56 -20.09
C LYS A 35 -8.08 11.87 -20.55
N GLN A 36 -6.77 12.06 -20.37
CA GLN A 36 -6.12 13.33 -20.71
C GLN A 36 -4.77 13.12 -21.39
N GLU A 37 -4.54 13.98 -22.38
CA GLU A 37 -3.66 13.88 -23.56
C GLU A 37 -2.15 13.96 -23.29
N GLU A 38 -1.64 13.38 -22.20
CA GLU A 38 -0.19 13.31 -21.94
C GLU A 38 0.31 11.87 -22.05
N GLU A 39 1.32 11.70 -22.92
CA GLU A 39 1.80 10.47 -23.55
C GLU A 39 2.58 9.52 -22.63
N ASP A 40 2.47 9.69 -21.31
CA ASP A 40 3.18 8.87 -20.32
C ASP A 40 2.23 7.84 -19.69
N ASP A 41 2.51 6.56 -19.95
CA ASP A 41 1.75 5.42 -19.44
C ASP A 41 1.81 5.38 -17.89
N VAL A 42 0.82 5.99 -17.23
CA VAL A 42 0.79 6.11 -15.77
C VAL A 42 0.59 4.72 -15.14
N CYS A 43 1.65 4.19 -14.55
CA CYS A 43 1.64 2.94 -13.82
C CYS A 43 1.90 3.13 -12.32
N THR A 44 1.27 2.30 -11.47
CA THR A 44 1.51 2.27 -10.02
C THR A 44 1.96 0.88 -9.59
N LYS A 45 3.01 0.83 -8.77
CA LYS A 45 3.47 -0.39 -8.09
C LYS A 45 2.70 -0.58 -6.78
N LEU A 46 2.01 -1.69 -6.66
CA LEU A 46 1.27 -2.11 -5.47
C LEU A 46 1.89 -3.38 -4.88
N PHE A 47 1.77 -3.54 -3.57
CA PHE A 47 2.11 -4.78 -2.87
C PHE A 47 0.84 -5.36 -2.25
N VAL A 48 0.45 -6.55 -2.72
CA VAL A 48 -0.74 -7.27 -2.24
C VAL A 48 -0.28 -8.44 -1.41
N LYS A 49 -0.65 -8.46 -0.12
CA LYS A 49 -0.32 -9.56 0.79
C LYS A 49 -1.59 -10.33 1.15
N ARG A 50 -1.63 -11.61 0.82
CA ARG A 50 -2.67 -12.54 1.24
C ARG A 50 -2.14 -13.39 2.40
N VAL A 51 -2.87 -13.39 3.50
CA VAL A 51 -2.55 -14.19 4.69
C VAL A 51 -3.62 -15.25 4.86
N ASP A 52 -3.24 -16.52 4.83
CA ASP A 52 -4.18 -17.63 5.07
C ASP A 52 -4.20 -17.94 6.58
N ALA A 53 -5.27 -17.49 7.24
CA ALA A 53 -5.44 -17.69 8.67
C ALA A 53 -5.52 -19.18 9.06
N ARG A 54 -5.98 -20.06 8.17
CA ARG A 54 -6.11 -21.50 8.47
C ARG A 54 -4.74 -22.15 8.68
N LYS A 55 -3.74 -21.76 7.88
CA LYS A 55 -2.34 -22.22 8.01
C LYS A 55 -1.71 -21.87 9.35
N TYR A 56 -2.22 -20.86 10.07
CA TYR A 56 -1.74 -20.56 11.42
C TYR A 56 -2.31 -21.51 12.47
N ALA A 57 -3.57 -21.92 12.35
CA ALA A 57 -4.23 -22.79 13.33
C ALA A 57 -3.61 -24.19 13.36
N GLU A 58 -3.09 -24.64 12.22
CA GLU A 58 -2.46 -25.96 12.07
C GLU A 58 -1.02 -26.01 12.62
N ASN A 59 -0.29 -24.88 12.59
CA ASN A 59 1.17 -24.86 12.82
C ASN A 59 1.61 -24.01 14.02
N LYS A 60 0.71 -23.29 14.70
CA LYS A 60 1.06 -22.40 15.83
C LYS A 60 0.12 -22.54 17.01
N SER A 61 0.64 -22.24 18.20
CA SER A 61 -0.17 -22.17 19.42
C SER A 61 -1.26 -21.08 19.28
N TRP A 62 -2.38 -21.28 19.96
CA TRP A 62 -3.47 -20.28 19.99
C TRP A 62 -2.99 -18.89 20.47
N ALA A 63 -2.07 -18.86 21.44
CA ALA A 63 -1.48 -17.63 21.93
C ALA A 63 -0.71 -16.88 20.83
N ASP A 64 0.05 -17.61 20.00
CA ASP A 64 0.80 -17.04 18.88
C ASP A 64 -0.11 -16.61 17.73
N LEU A 65 -1.18 -17.36 17.47
CA LEU A 65 -2.21 -16.97 16.50
C LEU A 65 -2.89 -15.67 16.93
N ARG A 66 -3.34 -15.59 18.18
CA ARG A 66 -3.94 -14.37 18.75
C ARG A 66 -3.02 -13.17 18.62
N ARG A 67 -1.73 -13.33 18.96
CA ARG A 67 -0.72 -12.27 18.83
C ARG A 67 -0.53 -11.85 17.36
N THR A 68 -0.49 -12.81 16.44
CA THR A 68 -0.33 -12.50 15.01
C THR A 68 -1.54 -11.76 14.45
N LEU A 69 -2.76 -12.16 14.81
CA LEU A 69 -3.98 -11.47 14.38
C LEU A 69 -4.06 -10.04 14.94
N LEU A 70 -3.59 -9.84 16.17
CA LEU A 70 -3.44 -8.50 16.74
C LEU A 70 -2.50 -7.63 15.90
N TYR A 71 -1.33 -8.15 15.50
CA TYR A 71 -0.39 -7.42 14.65
C TYR A 71 -0.97 -7.12 13.26
N ALA A 72 -1.62 -8.10 12.62
CA ALA A 72 -2.25 -7.89 11.32
C ALA A 72 -3.36 -6.81 11.40
N ARG A 73 -4.15 -6.82 12.48
CA ARG A 73 -5.15 -5.77 12.72
C ARG A 73 -4.51 -4.40 12.90
N THR A 74 -3.43 -4.29 13.68
CA THR A 74 -2.74 -3.00 13.86
C THR A 74 -2.14 -2.48 12.57
N GLU A 75 -1.55 -3.36 11.76
CA GLU A 75 -0.97 -3.03 10.46
C GLU A 75 -2.06 -2.54 9.48
N THR A 76 -3.21 -3.24 9.44
CA THR A 76 -4.37 -2.81 8.64
C THR A 76 -4.84 -1.42 9.05
N ARG A 77 -4.98 -1.16 10.36
CA ARG A 77 -5.36 0.17 10.85
C ARG A 77 -4.32 1.23 10.53
N PHE A 78 -3.03 0.90 10.58
CA PHE A 78 -1.96 1.82 10.17
C PHE A 78 -2.15 2.30 8.73
N TYR A 79 -2.33 1.38 7.79
CA TYR A 79 -2.51 1.72 6.38
C TYR A 79 -3.83 2.45 6.10
N GLN A 80 -4.90 2.15 6.83
CA GLN A 80 -6.21 2.77 6.61
C GLN A 80 -6.37 4.12 7.31
N GLU A 81 -5.91 4.25 8.56
CA GLU A 81 -6.23 5.41 9.41
C GLU A 81 -5.05 6.38 9.56
N PHE A 82 -3.81 5.89 9.59
CA PHE A 82 -2.64 6.69 9.96
C PHE A 82 -1.83 7.14 8.75
N LEU A 83 -1.59 6.23 7.79
CA LEU A 83 -0.81 6.55 6.60
C LEU A 83 -1.42 7.71 5.78
N PRO A 84 -2.75 7.79 5.56
CA PRO A 84 -3.33 8.93 4.84
C PRO A 84 -3.14 10.26 5.57
N LYS A 85 -3.22 10.25 6.91
CA LYS A 85 -3.02 11.45 7.73
C LYS A 85 -1.58 11.95 7.66
N LEU A 86 -0.60 11.03 7.73
CA LEU A 86 0.81 11.36 7.57
C LEU A 86 1.11 11.97 6.19
N ASN A 87 0.51 11.41 5.14
CA ASN A 87 0.65 11.93 3.77
C ASN A 87 0.01 13.32 3.60
N SER A 88 -1.12 13.58 4.27
CA SER A 88 -1.75 14.90 4.26
C SER A 88 -0.92 15.96 5.00
N ALA A 89 -0.33 15.59 6.14
CA ALA A 89 0.51 16.49 6.93
C ALA A 89 1.80 16.88 6.19
N SER A 90 2.47 15.93 5.52
CA SER A 90 3.69 16.20 4.75
C SER A 90 3.45 17.07 3.50
N SER A 91 2.23 17.10 2.96
CA SER A 91 1.87 17.98 1.84
C SER A 91 1.57 19.43 2.26
N SER A 92 1.34 19.69 3.54
CA SER A 92 1.02 21.03 4.07
C SER A 92 2.24 21.84 4.54
N SER A 93 3.41 21.22 4.65
CA SER A 93 4.61 21.85 5.22
C SER A 93 5.54 22.54 4.22
N SER A 94 5.23 22.54 2.92
CA SER A 94 6.09 23.12 1.86
C SER A 94 5.80 24.59 1.52
N THR A 95 4.98 25.31 2.30
CA THR A 95 4.64 26.72 1.99
C THR A 95 4.77 27.62 3.23
N SER A 96 5.99 28.00 3.59
CA SER A 96 6.29 29.30 4.25
C SER A 96 7.76 29.40 4.66
N SER A 97 8.63 29.88 3.78
CA SER A 97 9.80 30.69 4.18
C SER A 97 10.47 31.32 2.97
N SER A 98 9.94 32.47 2.57
CA SER A 98 10.65 33.44 1.73
C SER A 98 10.15 34.84 2.10
N THR A 99 10.48 35.28 3.31
CA THR A 99 10.45 36.71 3.66
C THR A 99 11.85 37.25 3.39
N ILE A 100 12.00 37.87 2.22
CA ILE A 100 13.15 38.72 1.90
C ILE A 100 13.01 39.97 2.79
N MET A 101 13.98 40.22 3.67
CA MET A 101 14.12 41.51 4.36
C MET A 101 15.01 42.44 3.53
N PRO A 102 14.74 43.77 3.57
CA PRO A 102 15.27 44.79 2.66
C PRO A 102 16.76 45.09 2.86
#